data_AF-A0A2P6WAC2-F1
#
_entry.id   AF-A0A2P6WAC2-F1
#
_cell.length_a   1.000
_cell.length_b   1.000
_cell.length_c   1.000
_cell.angle_alpha   90.00
_cell.angle_beta   90.00
_cell.angle_gamma   90.00
#
_symmetry.space_group_name_H-M   'P 1'
#
loop_
_entity.id
_entity.type
_entity.pdbx_description
1 polymer ?
#
loop_
_entity_poly.entity_id
_entity_poly.type
_entity_poly.pdbx_seq_one_letter_code
_entity_poly.pdbx_strand_id
1 'polypeptide(L)'
;YSGSAMRECRETPGLVEVVEGLGTSLEEGENRPYFYTLDSGKIDSKKPEEHRKITRNPMNGEERQKKVEPEMPFEDSEIKELLGKLDRQDINAKFAYKRGDFYIVDVWKEEPRYEVLKNPEIQGLKVSEGDISGTVGQEITYSETTLSPEKYRKHLVTGAGGYTSRDAEKAREEGKTAVFSFAEKLENGQRINMKEQKSGRKEKRQARMDGGTRDSFPFSQDSNDSRDTKAITEDTTNSPVATEVIPLNPRNGRGVFTSPPYGEGYVLSDKAAGENQFSRKNYVETAEQAFVFDGDHLMLDVRKLGSESKEMIKYLDAEKKVLIVNQPKIDVLKEAVVKGYDAVSCEKRFIDDLERKVQRAEKKFMLEKIREIDSN
;
A
#
# COMPACT_ATOMS: atom_id res chain seq x y z
N TYR A 1 3.00 1.79 2.46
CA TYR A 1 3.45 0.65 1.63
C TYR A 1 2.44 0.40 0.55
N SER A 2 2.84 -0.23 -0.55
CA SER A 2 1.91 -0.69 -1.60
C SER A 2 2.25 -2.12 -1.97
N GLY A 3 1.28 -2.88 -2.47
CA GLY A 3 1.52 -4.28 -2.76
C GLY A 3 0.40 -4.98 -3.52
N SER A 4 0.61 -6.26 -3.75
CA SER A 4 -0.35 -7.20 -4.30
C SER A 4 -0.54 -8.36 -3.34
N ALA A 5 -1.75 -8.89 -3.27
CA ALA A 5 -2.10 -10.03 -2.44
C ALA A 5 -2.92 -11.02 -3.27
N MET A 6 -2.47 -12.25 -3.29
CA MET A 6 -3.05 -13.37 -4.04
C MET A 6 -3.50 -14.44 -3.05
N ARG A 7 -4.75 -14.87 -3.22
CA ARG A 7 -5.35 -15.86 -2.31
C ARG A 7 -4.68 -17.22 -2.45
N GLU A 8 -4.80 -18.04 -1.40
CA GLU A 8 -4.40 -19.44 -1.45
C GLU A 8 -5.32 -20.22 -2.42
N CYS A 9 -4.73 -21.09 -3.22
CA CYS A 9 -5.42 -22.08 -4.06
C CYS A 9 -4.96 -23.48 -3.67
N ARG A 10 -5.67 -24.52 -4.15
CA ARG A 10 -5.36 -25.93 -3.78
C ARG A 10 -3.89 -26.32 -3.91
N GLU A 11 -3.23 -25.79 -4.94
CA GLU A 11 -1.84 -26.10 -5.32
C GLU A 11 -0.88 -24.93 -5.15
N THR A 12 -1.38 -23.72 -4.87
CA THR A 12 -0.58 -22.48 -4.82
C THR A 12 -0.75 -21.81 -3.46
N PRO A 13 0.33 -21.61 -2.68
CA PRO A 13 0.23 -20.93 -1.38
C PRO A 13 -0.21 -19.48 -1.59
N GLY A 14 -0.90 -18.87 -0.65
CA GLY A 14 -1.22 -17.43 -0.73
C GLY A 14 0.06 -16.59 -0.75
N LEU A 15 0.07 -15.47 -1.46
CA LEU A 15 1.25 -14.61 -1.64
C LEU A 15 0.90 -13.15 -1.39
N VAL A 16 1.74 -12.44 -0.66
CA VAL A 16 1.70 -10.98 -0.55
C VAL A 16 3.07 -10.43 -0.95
N GLU A 17 3.05 -9.53 -1.93
CA GLU A 17 4.23 -8.82 -2.43
C GLU A 17 4.12 -7.35 -2.04
N VAL A 18 5.16 -6.78 -1.44
CA VAL A 18 5.09 -5.43 -0.88
C VAL A 18 6.31 -4.61 -1.27
N VAL A 19 6.09 -3.33 -1.53
CA VAL A 19 7.12 -2.32 -1.70
C VAL A 19 6.85 -1.12 -0.80
N GLU A 20 7.91 -0.44 -0.35
CA GLU A 20 7.79 0.82 0.35
C GLU A 20 7.54 1.96 -0.64
N GLY A 21 6.52 2.77 -0.37
CA GLY A 21 6.10 3.85 -1.26
C GLY A 21 5.12 3.38 -2.34
N LEU A 22 5.28 3.88 -3.55
CA LEU A 22 4.37 3.68 -4.68
C LEU A 22 4.53 2.28 -5.29
N GLY A 23 3.37 1.68 -5.63
CA GLY A 23 3.29 0.34 -6.24
C GLY A 23 3.88 0.25 -7.65
N THR A 24 4.20 1.37 -8.30
CA THR A 24 4.83 1.40 -9.63
C THR A 24 6.13 0.59 -9.65
N SER A 25 6.93 0.65 -8.59
CA SER A 25 8.18 -0.15 -8.50
C SER A 25 7.95 -1.66 -8.50
N LEU A 26 6.81 -2.12 -7.98
CA LEU A 26 6.41 -3.53 -8.03
C LEU A 26 5.93 -3.90 -9.44
N GLU A 27 5.16 -3.03 -10.08
CA GLU A 27 4.65 -3.25 -11.44
C GLU A 27 5.76 -3.25 -12.49
N GLU A 28 6.72 -2.32 -12.41
CA GLU A 28 7.86 -2.24 -13.33
C GLU A 28 8.96 -3.27 -13.01
N GLY A 29 8.89 -3.96 -11.87
CA GLY A 29 9.88 -4.96 -11.47
C GLY A 29 11.25 -4.37 -11.11
N GLU A 30 11.31 -3.09 -10.74
CA GLU A 30 12.55 -2.40 -10.36
C GLU A 30 13.09 -2.81 -9.00
N ASN A 31 12.19 -3.26 -8.11
CA ASN A 31 12.51 -3.66 -6.76
C ASN A 31 12.39 -5.16 -6.57
N ARG A 32 13.15 -5.66 -5.59
CA ARG A 32 12.83 -6.91 -4.92
C ARG A 32 11.81 -6.61 -3.80
N PRO A 33 10.58 -7.14 -3.89
CA PRO A 33 9.57 -6.86 -2.88
C PRO A 33 9.83 -7.63 -1.57
N TYR A 34 9.18 -7.20 -0.50
CA TYR A 34 8.96 -8.05 0.66
C TYR A 34 7.93 -9.11 0.29
N PHE A 35 8.18 -10.34 0.72
CA PHE A 35 7.29 -11.46 0.48
C PHE A 35 6.73 -12.01 1.77
N TYR A 36 5.45 -12.35 1.70
CA TYR A 36 4.81 -13.23 2.67
C TYR A 36 4.15 -14.36 1.89
N THR A 37 4.40 -15.60 2.30
CA THR A 37 3.74 -16.76 1.71
C THR A 37 2.97 -17.49 2.79
N LEU A 38 1.68 -17.74 2.53
CA LEU A 38 0.80 -18.49 3.42
C LEU A 38 0.60 -19.89 2.84
N ASP A 39 1.18 -20.88 3.51
CA ASP A 39 1.04 -22.29 3.15
C ASP A 39 0.54 -23.06 4.35
N SER A 40 -0.66 -23.64 4.23
CA SER A 40 -1.22 -24.52 5.27
C SER A 40 -1.28 -23.82 6.65
N GLY A 41 -1.62 -22.53 6.67
CA GLY A 41 -1.76 -21.69 7.87
C GLY A 41 -0.46 -21.14 8.47
N LYS A 42 0.71 -21.48 7.91
CA LYS A 42 2.00 -20.93 8.31
C LYS A 42 2.43 -19.83 7.35
N ILE A 43 2.91 -18.72 7.91
CA ILE A 43 3.52 -17.66 7.14
C ILE A 43 5.03 -17.90 7.08
N ASP A 44 5.58 -17.78 5.88
CA ASP A 44 7.00 -17.62 5.64
C ASP A 44 7.24 -16.23 5.02
N SER A 45 8.11 -15.47 5.67
CA SER A 45 8.30 -14.03 5.47
C SER A 45 9.73 -13.77 5.03
N LYS A 46 9.91 -13.04 3.93
CA LYS A 46 11.23 -12.73 3.36
C LYS A 46 11.35 -11.25 3.02
N LYS A 47 12.40 -10.62 3.55
CA LYS A 47 12.79 -9.26 3.19
C LYS A 47 13.88 -9.25 2.11
N PRO A 48 13.93 -8.22 1.26
CA PRO A 48 15.05 -8.03 0.34
C PRO A 48 16.32 -7.59 1.09
N GLU A 49 17.49 -7.76 0.47
CA GLU A 49 18.76 -7.22 0.98
C GLU A 49 18.87 -5.70 0.77
N GLU A 50 18.37 -5.23 -0.37
CA GLU A 50 18.29 -3.81 -0.70
C GLU A 50 16.87 -3.45 -1.13
N HIS A 51 16.41 -2.26 -0.72
CA HIS A 51 15.10 -1.78 -1.11
C HIS A 51 15.15 -0.29 -1.48
N ARG A 52 14.39 0.08 -2.52
CA ARG A 52 14.24 1.47 -2.93
C ARG A 52 12.80 1.92 -2.72
N LYS A 53 12.62 2.93 -1.88
CA LYS A 53 11.35 3.61 -1.73
C LYS A 53 11.14 4.55 -2.91
N ILE A 54 10.05 4.35 -3.65
CA ILE A 54 9.60 5.30 -4.67
C ILE A 54 8.48 6.16 -4.10
N THR A 55 8.64 7.48 -4.14
CA THR A 55 7.59 8.44 -3.78
C THR A 55 7.37 9.42 -4.92
N ARG A 56 6.25 10.16 -4.89
CA ARG A 56 6.05 11.30 -5.77
C ARG A 56 6.46 12.57 -5.04
N ASN A 57 7.14 13.44 -5.76
CA ASN A 57 7.34 14.82 -5.36
C ASN A 57 5.97 15.50 -5.36
N PRO A 58 5.51 16.05 -4.22
CA PRO A 58 4.20 16.68 -4.12
C PRO A 58 4.07 17.94 -5.00
N MET A 59 5.18 18.56 -5.43
CA MET A 59 5.20 19.84 -6.14
C MET A 59 5.02 19.70 -7.66
N ASN A 60 5.67 18.71 -8.27
CA ASN A 60 5.68 18.52 -9.72
C ASN A 60 5.21 17.12 -10.15
N GLY A 61 4.92 16.23 -9.20
CA GLY A 61 4.51 14.86 -9.47
C GLY A 61 5.64 13.94 -9.94
N GLU A 62 6.88 14.43 -10.02
CA GLU A 62 8.04 13.61 -10.43
C GLU A 62 8.34 12.53 -9.40
N GLU A 63 8.78 11.37 -9.87
CA GLU A 63 9.15 10.27 -8.99
C GLU A 63 10.52 10.52 -8.33
N ARG A 64 10.58 10.30 -7.02
CA ARG A 64 11.81 10.31 -6.23
C ARG A 64 12.10 8.90 -5.76
N GLN A 65 13.36 8.50 -5.86
CA GLN A 65 13.83 7.20 -5.38
C GLN A 65 14.79 7.41 -4.21
N LYS A 66 14.62 6.64 -3.14
CA LYS A 66 15.51 6.66 -1.97
C LYS A 66 15.82 5.23 -1.53
N LYS A 67 17.10 4.92 -1.29
CA LYS A 67 17.48 3.64 -0.67
C LYS A 67 17.05 3.64 0.80
N VAL A 68 16.41 2.55 1.22
CA VAL A 68 15.92 2.35 2.58
C VAL A 68 16.44 1.03 3.13
N GLU A 69 16.62 0.97 4.45
CA GLU A 69 17.01 -0.27 5.11
C GLU A 69 15.79 -1.19 5.24
N PRO A 70 15.85 -2.44 4.76
CA PRO A 70 14.67 -3.30 4.75
C PRO A 70 14.29 -3.83 6.14
N GLU A 71 13.08 -3.50 6.58
CA GLU A 71 12.41 -4.06 7.77
C GLU A 71 11.07 -4.68 7.34
N MET A 72 10.66 -5.79 7.98
CA MET A 72 9.39 -6.43 7.63
C MET A 72 8.24 -5.46 7.91
N PRO A 73 7.41 -5.13 6.90
CA PRO A 73 6.44 -4.06 7.05
C PRO A 73 5.22 -4.42 7.90
N PHE A 74 4.90 -5.71 8.05
CA PHE A 74 3.64 -6.20 8.62
C PHE A 74 3.88 -7.38 9.54
N GLU A 75 3.00 -7.54 10.52
CA GLU A 75 2.94 -8.75 11.33
C GLU A 75 2.28 -9.91 10.57
N ASP A 76 2.65 -11.14 10.91
CA ASP A 76 2.00 -12.35 10.38
C ASP A 76 0.48 -12.35 10.61
N SER A 77 0.01 -11.75 11.72
CA SER A 77 -1.40 -11.61 12.06
C SER A 77 -2.17 -10.78 11.02
N GLU A 78 -1.62 -9.63 10.63
CA GLU A 78 -2.16 -8.73 9.62
C GLU A 78 -2.27 -9.40 8.25
N ILE A 79 -1.21 -10.13 7.85
CA ILE A 79 -1.18 -10.84 6.57
C ILE A 79 -2.18 -11.99 6.53
N LYS A 80 -2.32 -12.76 7.61
CA LYS A 80 -3.34 -13.81 7.71
C LYS A 80 -4.74 -13.24 7.60
N GLU A 81 -4.99 -12.09 8.22
CA GLU A 81 -6.29 -11.44 8.13
C GLU A 81 -6.59 -10.98 6.70
N LEU A 82 -5.62 -10.33 6.05
CA LEU A 82 -5.75 -9.88 4.65
C LEU A 82 -6.06 -11.07 3.72
N LEU A 83 -5.21 -12.09 3.73
CA LEU A 83 -5.38 -13.27 2.87
C LEU A 83 -6.67 -14.03 3.18
N GLY A 84 -7.06 -14.12 4.46
CA GLY A 84 -8.32 -14.75 4.85
C GLY A 84 -9.56 -14.00 4.38
N LYS A 85 -9.51 -12.66 4.27
CA LYS A 85 -10.60 -11.87 3.67
C LYS A 85 -10.69 -12.09 2.16
N LEU A 86 -9.54 -12.10 1.47
CA LEU A 86 -9.46 -12.30 0.02
C LEU A 86 -9.91 -13.70 -0.39
N ASP A 87 -9.53 -14.73 0.38
CA ASP A 87 -9.94 -16.12 0.16
C ASP A 87 -11.47 -16.29 0.27
N ARG A 88 -12.10 -15.73 1.32
CA ARG A 88 -13.56 -15.76 1.49
C ARG A 88 -14.34 -15.09 0.35
N GLN A 89 -13.72 -14.10 -0.30
CA GLN A 89 -14.33 -13.34 -1.39
C GLN A 89 -13.94 -13.89 -2.78
N ASP A 90 -13.06 -14.89 -2.84
CA ASP A 90 -12.54 -15.46 -4.08
C ASP A 90 -11.99 -14.38 -5.03
N ILE A 91 -11.09 -13.53 -4.50
CA ILE A 91 -10.44 -12.43 -5.23
C ILE A 91 -8.95 -12.33 -4.88
N ASN A 92 -8.19 -11.76 -5.81
CA ASN A 92 -6.87 -11.19 -5.55
C ASN A 92 -7.01 -9.66 -5.52
N ALA A 93 -6.04 -8.96 -4.92
CA ALA A 93 -6.12 -7.52 -4.76
C ALA A 93 -4.77 -6.80 -4.85
N LYS A 94 -4.78 -5.60 -5.43
CA LYS A 94 -3.72 -4.60 -5.24
C LYS A 94 -4.13 -3.74 -4.06
N PHE A 95 -3.18 -3.37 -3.22
CA PHE A 95 -3.48 -2.58 -2.04
C PHE A 95 -2.45 -1.47 -1.82
N ALA A 96 -2.92 -0.44 -1.12
CA ALA A 96 -2.09 0.51 -0.43
C ALA A 96 -2.27 0.29 1.07
N TYR A 97 -1.20 0.23 1.83
CA TYR A 97 -1.24 0.19 3.29
C TYR A 97 -0.85 1.55 3.85
N LYS A 98 -1.75 2.09 4.68
CA LYS A 98 -1.66 3.44 5.20
C LYS A 98 -2.32 3.51 6.57
N ARG A 99 -1.67 4.14 7.55
CA ARG A 99 -2.23 4.37 8.90
C ARG A 99 -2.72 3.10 9.64
N GLY A 100 -2.09 1.94 9.40
CA GLY A 100 -2.46 0.69 10.06
C GLY A 100 -3.45 -0.18 9.29
N ASP A 101 -3.94 0.30 8.14
CA ASP A 101 -5.01 -0.37 7.40
C ASP A 101 -4.62 -0.66 5.94
N PHE A 102 -5.15 -1.78 5.42
CA PHE A 102 -5.08 -2.15 4.01
C PHE A 102 -6.25 -1.55 3.23
N TYR A 103 -5.93 -0.77 2.20
CA TYR A 103 -6.89 -0.19 1.26
C TYR A 103 -6.77 -0.93 -0.07
N ILE A 104 -7.87 -1.55 -0.51
CA ILE A 104 -7.91 -2.23 -1.80
C ILE A 104 -8.04 -1.19 -2.91
N VAL A 105 -7.08 -1.19 -3.84
CA VAL A 105 -6.99 -0.25 -4.96
C VAL A 105 -7.54 -0.89 -6.23
N ASP A 106 -7.34 -2.20 -6.40
CA ASP A 106 -7.79 -2.95 -7.57
C ASP A 106 -8.03 -4.41 -7.17
N VAL A 107 -8.88 -5.12 -7.90
CA VAL A 107 -9.24 -6.53 -7.66
C VAL A 107 -9.33 -7.31 -8.96
N TRP A 108 -8.86 -8.55 -8.94
CA TRP A 108 -8.99 -9.45 -10.09
C TRP A 108 -9.28 -10.88 -9.64
N LYS A 109 -9.78 -11.68 -10.59
CA LYS A 109 -10.15 -13.09 -10.39
C LYS A 109 -9.37 -13.95 -11.36
N GLU A 110 -8.12 -14.22 -11.02
CA GLU A 110 -7.27 -15.15 -11.76
C GLU A 110 -6.68 -16.14 -10.76
N GLU A 111 -6.66 -17.42 -11.11
CA GLU A 111 -5.97 -18.41 -10.28
C GLU A 111 -4.45 -18.19 -10.39
N PRO A 112 -3.75 -17.97 -9.26
CA PRO A 112 -2.32 -17.71 -9.32
C PRO A 112 -1.54 -18.95 -9.75
N ARG A 113 -0.64 -18.78 -10.72
CA ARG A 113 0.16 -19.86 -11.34
C ARG A 113 1.66 -19.72 -11.07
N TYR A 114 2.02 -19.29 -9.86
CA TYR A 114 3.42 -19.23 -9.44
C TYR A 114 3.83 -20.43 -8.59
N GLU A 115 5.13 -20.65 -8.52
CA GLU A 115 5.76 -21.61 -7.62
C GLU A 115 6.78 -20.88 -6.74
N VAL A 116 6.64 -21.02 -5.42
CA VAL A 116 7.61 -20.49 -4.46
C VAL A 116 8.74 -21.52 -4.33
N LEU A 117 9.92 -21.19 -4.85
CA LEU A 117 11.06 -22.08 -4.82
C LEU A 117 11.69 -22.05 -3.43
N LYS A 118 11.44 -23.12 -2.65
CA LYS A 118 11.91 -23.30 -1.26
C LYS A 118 13.19 -24.15 -1.16
N ASN A 119 13.86 -24.43 -2.27
CA ASN A 119 15.08 -25.24 -2.27
C ASN A 119 16.26 -24.40 -1.70
N PRO A 120 17.06 -24.92 -0.76
CA PRO A 120 18.23 -24.20 -0.21
C PRO A 120 19.24 -23.69 -1.26
N GLU A 121 19.30 -24.27 -2.45
CA GLU A 121 20.21 -23.85 -3.54
C GLU A 121 19.59 -22.83 -4.53
N ILE A 122 18.26 -22.66 -4.48
CA ILE A 122 17.50 -21.88 -5.46
C ILE A 122 16.28 -21.28 -4.75
N GLN A 123 16.44 -20.06 -4.24
CA GLN A 123 15.34 -19.32 -3.64
C GLN A 123 14.86 -18.19 -4.55
N GLY A 124 13.59 -18.26 -4.96
CA GLY A 124 12.97 -17.26 -5.82
C GLY A 124 11.49 -17.55 -6.06
N LEU A 125 10.88 -16.74 -6.90
CA LEU A 125 9.50 -16.88 -7.31
C LEU A 125 9.45 -17.25 -8.79
N LYS A 126 9.04 -18.48 -9.10
CA LYS A 126 8.80 -18.88 -10.48
C LYS A 126 7.47 -18.27 -10.91
N VAL A 127 7.52 -17.32 -11.84
CA VAL A 127 6.36 -16.49 -12.22
C VAL A 127 5.63 -16.99 -13.46
N SER A 128 6.20 -17.97 -14.17
CA SER A 128 5.61 -18.63 -15.34
C SER A 128 5.95 -20.13 -15.37
N GLU A 129 5.07 -20.92 -15.98
CA GLU A 129 5.11 -22.38 -15.98
C GLU A 129 6.29 -22.98 -16.79
N GLY A 130 6.57 -24.26 -16.54
CA GLY A 130 7.56 -25.05 -17.29
C GLY A 130 8.90 -25.25 -16.58
N ASP A 131 9.69 -26.22 -17.05
CA ASP A 131 10.99 -26.53 -16.47
C ASP A 131 12.06 -25.51 -16.90
N ILE A 132 12.96 -25.14 -15.99
CA ILE A 132 14.17 -24.39 -16.32
C ILE A 132 15.35 -25.35 -16.31
N SER A 133 15.97 -25.57 -17.46
CA SER A 133 17.22 -26.33 -17.51
C SER A 133 18.19 -25.76 -18.51
N GLY A 134 19.46 -25.68 -18.11
CA GLY A 134 20.52 -25.24 -19.00
C GLY A 134 21.67 -24.56 -18.29
N THR A 135 22.47 -23.85 -19.07
CA THR A 135 23.69 -23.18 -18.63
C THR A 135 23.47 -21.67 -18.64
N VAL A 136 23.86 -21.00 -17.56
CA VAL A 136 23.83 -19.54 -17.45
C VAL A 136 24.72 -18.93 -18.53
N GLY A 137 24.17 -17.94 -19.24
CA GLY A 137 24.78 -17.27 -20.40
C GLY A 137 24.58 -17.97 -21.74
N GLN A 138 23.97 -19.16 -21.76
CA GLN A 138 23.63 -19.88 -23.00
C GLN A 138 22.11 -20.05 -23.14
N GLU A 139 21.51 -20.90 -22.31
CA GLU A 139 20.06 -21.10 -22.26
C GLU A 139 19.39 -20.22 -21.21
N ILE A 140 20.10 -19.90 -20.13
CA ILE A 140 19.56 -19.12 -19.01
C ILE A 140 20.17 -17.73 -19.04
N THR A 141 19.33 -16.71 -19.20
CA THR A 141 19.72 -15.33 -19.02
C THR A 141 19.58 -14.98 -17.54
N TYR A 142 20.68 -14.56 -16.92
CA TYR A 142 20.68 -14.01 -15.56
C TYR A 142 20.78 -12.49 -15.61
N SER A 143 19.99 -11.79 -14.80
CA SER A 143 19.97 -10.32 -14.73
C SER A 143 19.60 -9.86 -13.32
N GLU A 144 20.10 -8.71 -12.89
CA GLU A 144 19.66 -8.13 -11.60
C GLU A 144 18.26 -7.51 -11.69
N THR A 145 17.89 -6.97 -12.86
CA THR A 145 16.56 -6.39 -13.14
C THR A 145 15.73 -7.31 -14.01
N THR A 146 14.41 -7.10 -14.04
CA THR A 146 13.52 -7.80 -14.97
C THR A 146 13.88 -7.50 -16.43
N LEU A 147 13.56 -8.44 -17.32
CA LEU A 147 13.73 -8.30 -18.75
C LEU A 147 12.45 -8.77 -19.44
N SER A 148 12.04 -8.02 -20.45
CA SER A 148 10.94 -8.44 -21.32
C SER A 148 11.26 -9.77 -22.01
N PRO A 149 10.24 -10.61 -22.29
CA PRO A 149 10.38 -11.90 -22.96
C PRO A 149 11.22 -11.90 -24.24
N GLU A 150 11.19 -10.82 -25.02
CA GLU A 150 11.96 -10.66 -26.27
C GLU A 150 13.48 -10.58 -26.05
N LYS A 151 13.92 -10.20 -24.85
CA LYS A 151 15.34 -9.96 -24.52
C LYS A 151 16.10 -11.20 -24.09
N TYR A 152 15.42 -12.33 -23.89
CA TYR A 152 16.05 -13.60 -23.53
C TYR A 152 15.55 -14.75 -24.41
N ARG A 153 16.39 -15.79 -24.55
CA ARG A 153 16.14 -16.87 -25.52
C ARG A 153 15.20 -17.95 -25.01
N LYS A 154 15.52 -18.56 -23.86
CA LYS A 154 14.76 -19.69 -23.31
C LYS A 154 14.24 -19.40 -21.91
N HIS A 155 15.14 -19.11 -20.99
CA HIS A 155 14.79 -18.91 -19.58
C HIS A 155 15.40 -17.62 -19.04
N LEU A 156 14.69 -17.00 -18.10
CA LEU A 156 15.13 -15.82 -17.39
C LEU A 156 15.19 -16.10 -15.88
N VAL A 157 16.28 -15.69 -15.25
CA VAL A 157 16.40 -15.65 -13.78
C VAL A 157 16.80 -14.23 -13.38
N THR A 158 16.03 -13.60 -12.50
CA THR A 158 16.28 -12.22 -12.06
C THR A 158 16.28 -12.02 -10.57
N GLY A 159 17.14 -11.11 -10.09
CA GLY A 159 17.21 -10.70 -8.68
C GLY A 159 16.04 -9.82 -8.22
N ALA A 160 15.45 -9.04 -9.14
CA ALA A 160 14.29 -8.18 -8.89
C ALA A 160 12.99 -8.74 -9.51
N GLY A 161 11.87 -8.07 -9.21
CA GLY A 161 10.55 -8.36 -9.77
C GLY A 161 9.68 -9.26 -8.89
N GLY A 162 8.37 -9.08 -9.02
CA GLY A 162 7.33 -9.90 -8.39
C GLY A 162 6.45 -10.61 -9.43
N TYR A 163 5.51 -11.42 -8.96
CA TYR A 163 4.51 -12.09 -9.79
C TYR A 163 3.61 -11.11 -10.54
N THR A 164 3.25 -9.99 -9.90
CA THR A 164 2.40 -8.95 -10.51
C THR A 164 3.17 -7.91 -11.32
N SER A 165 4.47 -8.11 -11.58
CA SER A 165 5.24 -7.23 -12.47
C SER A 165 4.83 -7.43 -13.93
N ARG A 166 4.91 -6.37 -14.75
CA ARG A 166 4.55 -6.39 -16.18
C ARG A 166 5.33 -7.42 -16.98
N ASP A 167 6.63 -7.54 -16.71
CA ASP A 167 7.48 -8.54 -17.39
C ASP A 167 7.14 -9.98 -16.96
N ALA A 168 6.65 -10.18 -15.73
CA ALA A 168 6.18 -11.49 -15.27
C ALA A 168 4.88 -11.89 -15.97
N GLU A 169 3.95 -10.94 -16.13
CA GLU A 169 2.71 -11.13 -16.88
C GLU A 169 2.99 -11.50 -18.34
N LYS A 170 3.82 -10.70 -19.03
CA LYS A 170 4.22 -10.99 -20.42
C LYS A 170 4.93 -12.33 -20.57
N ALA A 171 5.78 -12.71 -19.60
CA ALA A 171 6.44 -14.02 -19.60
C ALA A 171 5.43 -15.16 -19.54
N ARG A 172 4.34 -15.03 -18.76
CA ARG A 172 3.23 -15.99 -18.73
C ARG A 172 2.48 -16.02 -20.06
N GLU A 173 2.14 -14.86 -20.62
CA GLU A 173 1.41 -14.75 -21.89
C GLU A 173 2.17 -15.39 -23.07
N GLU A 174 3.49 -15.18 -23.13
CA GLU A 174 4.36 -15.77 -24.15
C GLU A 174 4.77 -17.21 -23.86
N GLY A 175 4.41 -17.76 -22.69
CA GLY A 175 4.83 -19.10 -22.25
C GLY A 175 6.34 -19.24 -22.07
N LYS A 176 7.05 -18.14 -21.76
CA LYS A 176 8.50 -18.16 -21.49
C LYS A 176 8.76 -18.27 -20.00
N THR A 177 9.56 -19.26 -19.62
CA THR A 177 9.80 -19.58 -18.21
C THR A 177 10.72 -18.54 -17.55
N ALA A 178 10.30 -18.00 -16.41
CA ALA A 178 11.02 -16.98 -15.67
C ALA A 178 10.95 -17.20 -14.15
N VAL A 179 12.06 -16.90 -13.47
CA VAL A 179 12.18 -16.86 -12.00
C VAL A 179 12.61 -15.48 -11.59
N PHE A 180 11.78 -14.82 -10.77
CA PHE A 180 12.03 -13.46 -10.26
C PHE A 180 12.40 -13.52 -8.78
N SER A 181 12.89 -12.39 -8.25
CA SER A 181 13.28 -12.27 -6.85
C SER A 181 14.27 -13.33 -6.38
N PHE A 182 15.11 -13.79 -7.29
CA PHE A 182 16.14 -14.79 -7.05
C PHE A 182 17.16 -14.26 -6.04
N ALA A 183 17.50 -15.07 -5.03
CA ALA A 183 18.31 -14.62 -3.91
C ALA A 183 19.81 -14.68 -4.16
N GLU A 184 20.25 -15.60 -5.02
CA GLU A 184 21.66 -15.89 -5.19
C GLU A 184 22.18 -15.24 -6.47
N LYS A 185 23.49 -15.03 -6.54
CA LYS A 185 24.13 -14.63 -7.79
C LYS A 185 24.47 -15.87 -8.58
N LEU A 186 24.14 -15.86 -9.87
CA LEU A 186 24.48 -16.93 -10.78
C LEU A 186 25.73 -16.56 -11.58
N GLU A 187 26.66 -17.50 -11.69
CA GLU A 187 27.87 -17.31 -12.47
C GLU A 187 27.70 -17.79 -13.91
N ASN A 188 28.36 -17.11 -14.85
CA ASN A 188 28.33 -17.50 -16.26
C ASN A 188 28.96 -18.90 -16.43
N GLY A 189 28.25 -19.82 -17.11
CA GLY A 189 28.67 -21.22 -17.21
C GLY A 189 28.12 -22.15 -16.13
N GLN A 190 27.45 -21.65 -15.09
CA GLN A 190 26.80 -22.48 -14.08
C GLN A 190 25.63 -23.27 -14.70
N ARG A 191 25.52 -24.55 -14.37
CA ARG A 191 24.38 -25.39 -14.78
C ARG A 191 23.27 -25.33 -13.75
N ILE A 192 22.05 -25.14 -14.23
CA ILE A 192 20.85 -25.08 -13.41
C ILE A 192 19.82 -26.06 -13.97
N ASN A 193 19.12 -26.74 -13.06
CA ASN A 193 18.01 -27.62 -13.40
C ASN A 193 16.93 -27.49 -12.33
N MET A 194 15.86 -26.76 -12.69
CA MET A 194 14.65 -26.59 -11.89
C MET A 194 13.52 -27.31 -12.61
N LYS A 195 13.09 -28.43 -12.04
CA LYS A 195 11.89 -29.13 -12.49
C LYS A 195 10.68 -28.60 -11.76
N GLU A 196 9.57 -28.49 -12.47
CA GLU A 196 8.28 -28.14 -11.92
C GLU A 196 7.88 -29.12 -10.81
N GLN A 197 7.68 -28.60 -9.60
CA GLN A 197 7.14 -29.42 -8.51
C GLN A 197 5.65 -29.59 -8.75
N LYS A 198 5.25 -30.70 -9.38
CA LYS A 198 3.85 -31.13 -9.33
C LYS A 198 3.49 -31.37 -7.86
N SER A 199 2.64 -30.50 -7.31
CA SER A 199 2.22 -30.52 -5.91
C SER A 199 1.40 -31.78 -5.63
N GLY A 200 2.08 -32.87 -5.28
CA GLY A 200 1.45 -34.10 -4.81
C GLY A 200 0.91 -33.93 -3.40
N ARG A 201 -0.17 -33.15 -3.20
CA ARG A 201 -0.95 -33.21 -1.96
C ARG A 201 -1.64 -34.58 -1.94
N LYS A 202 -1.02 -35.54 -1.24
CA LYS A 202 -1.66 -36.82 -0.88
C LYS A 202 -3.03 -36.52 -0.27
N GLU A 203 -4.09 -36.86 -0.99
CA GLU A 203 -5.43 -36.93 -0.44
C GLU A 203 -5.37 -37.80 0.83
N LYS A 204 -5.48 -37.18 2.00
CA LYS A 204 -5.92 -37.90 3.19
C LYS A 204 -7.37 -38.28 2.92
N ARG A 205 -7.58 -39.46 2.34
CA ARG A 205 -8.81 -40.24 2.49
C ARG A 205 -9.05 -40.39 3.99
N GLN A 206 -9.83 -39.48 4.57
CA GLN A 206 -10.49 -39.76 5.83
C GLN A 206 -11.72 -40.59 5.52
N ALA A 207 -11.68 -41.80 6.06
CA ALA A 207 -12.64 -42.85 5.87
C ALA A 207 -14.05 -42.40 6.24
N ARG A 208 -14.99 -42.91 5.45
CA ARG A 208 -16.40 -43.07 5.80
C ARG A 208 -16.53 -43.56 7.25
N MET A 209 -17.29 -42.83 8.05
CA MET A 209 -18.19 -43.47 9.00
C MET A 209 -19.59 -42.90 8.78
N ASP A 210 -20.47 -43.82 8.38
CA ASP A 210 -21.91 -43.70 8.46
C ASP A 210 -22.36 -43.33 9.87
N GLY A 211 -23.41 -42.51 9.94
CA GLY A 211 -24.10 -42.16 11.18
C GLY A 211 -25.05 -41.00 10.94
N GLY A 212 -26.13 -41.28 10.19
CA GLY A 212 -27.08 -40.27 9.75
C GLY A 212 -28.05 -39.78 10.83
N THR A 213 -28.60 -38.59 10.56
CA THR A 213 -30.00 -38.17 10.75
C THR A 213 -30.11 -36.83 10.03
N ARG A 214 -30.79 -36.78 8.88
CA ARG A 214 -32.15 -36.20 8.73
C ARG A 214 -32.28 -34.84 9.42
N ASP A 215 -32.33 -33.73 8.67
CA ASP A 215 -33.56 -33.23 8.06
C ASP A 215 -33.39 -31.90 7.29
N SER A 216 -33.96 -31.90 6.09
CA SER A 216 -34.62 -30.80 5.35
C SER A 216 -34.00 -29.40 5.24
N PHE A 217 -33.60 -29.08 4.01
CA PHE A 217 -33.96 -27.80 3.39
C PHE A 217 -35.47 -27.77 3.10
N PRO A 218 -36.09 -26.57 3.07
CA PRO A 218 -36.83 -26.26 1.86
C PRO A 218 -36.47 -24.87 1.32
N PHE A 219 -36.27 -24.84 0.01
CA PHE A 219 -36.51 -23.67 -0.82
C PHE A 219 -37.98 -23.26 -0.70
N SER A 220 -38.25 -21.97 -0.56
CA SER A 220 -39.49 -21.35 -1.05
C SER A 220 -39.19 -19.91 -1.43
N GLN A 221 -39.21 -19.67 -2.74
CA GLN A 221 -39.55 -18.37 -3.32
C GLN A 221 -40.97 -18.02 -2.87
N ASP A 222 -41.16 -16.83 -2.34
CA ASP A 222 -42.31 -16.03 -2.75
C ASP A 222 -42.00 -14.54 -2.58
N SER A 223 -42.13 -13.85 -3.70
CA SER A 223 -42.20 -12.42 -3.87
C SER A 223 -43.40 -11.86 -3.12
N ASN A 224 -43.21 -10.88 -2.24
CA ASN A 224 -44.19 -9.81 -2.13
C ASN A 224 -43.57 -8.48 -1.69
N ASP A 225 -43.83 -7.51 -2.55
CA ASP A 225 -43.52 -6.09 -2.48
C ASP A 225 -44.25 -5.46 -1.28
N SER A 226 -43.49 -4.90 -0.33
CA SER A 226 -44.04 -3.87 0.56
C SER A 226 -42.95 -2.85 0.89
N ARG A 227 -43.20 -1.64 0.39
CA ARG A 227 -42.45 -0.43 0.66
C ARG A 227 -42.54 -0.13 2.15
N ASP A 228 -41.41 -0.25 2.84
CA ASP A 228 -41.14 0.48 4.07
C ASP A 228 -39.68 0.94 4.04
N THR A 229 -39.48 2.17 3.58
CA THR A 229 -38.24 2.92 3.70
C THR A 229 -37.93 3.15 5.18
N LYS A 230 -37.25 2.19 5.81
CA LYS A 230 -36.51 2.42 7.05
C LYS A 230 -35.08 2.81 6.69
N ALA A 231 -34.70 4.00 7.16
CA ALA A 231 -33.39 4.61 6.98
C ALA A 231 -32.27 3.61 7.28
N ILE A 232 -31.46 3.33 6.26
CA ILE A 232 -30.14 2.74 6.43
C ILE A 232 -29.32 3.80 7.16
N THR A 233 -29.05 3.60 8.44
CA THR A 233 -27.97 4.28 9.13
C THR A 233 -26.67 3.84 8.46
N GLU A 234 -26.17 4.66 7.54
CA GLU A 234 -24.83 4.53 6.99
C GLU A 234 -23.82 4.56 8.14
N ASP A 235 -23.19 3.42 8.38
CA ASP A 235 -22.04 3.30 9.26
C ASP A 235 -20.85 4.00 8.59
N THR A 236 -20.60 5.25 8.97
CA THR A 236 -19.66 6.20 8.34
C THR A 236 -18.19 5.95 8.67
N THR A 237 -17.80 4.77 9.13
CA THR A 237 -16.44 4.51 9.66
C THR A 237 -15.42 4.07 8.62
N ASN A 238 -15.81 3.76 7.38
CA ASN A 238 -14.90 3.29 6.31
C ASN A 238 -15.03 4.11 5.02
N SER A 239 -14.39 5.29 4.96
CA SER A 239 -14.24 6.03 3.69
C SER A 239 -12.76 6.33 3.38
N PRO A 240 -12.29 6.01 2.17
CA PRO A 240 -10.88 6.19 1.76
C PRO A 240 -10.50 7.67 1.66
N VAL A 241 -9.20 7.98 1.82
CA VAL A 241 -8.65 9.34 1.82
C VAL A 241 -7.24 9.46 1.21
N ALA A 242 -7.07 10.41 0.26
CA ALA A 242 -5.88 10.54 -0.59
C ALA A 242 -4.62 11.15 0.05
N THR A 243 -4.71 12.21 0.85
CA THR A 243 -3.60 13.19 0.97
C THR A 243 -2.94 13.27 2.34
N GLU A 244 -3.19 12.29 3.21
CA GLU A 244 -2.49 12.20 4.51
C GLU A 244 -2.73 13.36 5.48
N VAL A 245 -3.68 14.26 5.21
CA VAL A 245 -4.01 15.34 6.17
C VAL A 245 -4.57 14.70 7.45
N ILE A 246 -3.82 14.76 8.55
CA ILE A 246 -4.26 14.23 9.85
C ILE A 246 -5.09 15.31 10.57
N PRO A 247 -6.38 15.07 10.89
CA PRO A 247 -7.09 15.91 11.82
C PRO A 247 -6.51 15.68 13.23
N LEU A 248 -5.85 16.69 13.79
CA LEU A 248 -5.28 16.61 15.12
C LEU A 248 -6.39 16.80 16.16
N ASN A 249 -6.68 15.73 16.90
CA ASN A 249 -7.72 15.69 17.93
C ASN A 249 -7.15 15.82 19.36
N PRO A 250 -7.24 17.02 20.00
CA PRO A 250 -6.67 17.26 21.32
C PRO A 250 -7.26 16.36 22.43
N ARG A 251 -8.42 15.72 22.20
CA ARG A 251 -9.05 14.78 23.16
C ARG A 251 -8.24 13.51 23.35
N ASN A 252 -7.53 13.08 22.31
CA ASN A 252 -6.80 11.80 22.29
C ASN A 252 -5.31 11.99 22.60
N GLY A 253 -4.94 13.14 23.18
CA GLY A 253 -3.55 13.53 23.37
C GLY A 253 -2.81 13.84 22.07
N ARG A 254 -3.54 14.08 20.97
CA ARG A 254 -3.00 14.38 19.63
C ARG A 254 -3.40 15.79 19.22
N GLY A 255 -2.57 16.80 19.45
CA GLY A 255 -2.99 18.17 19.24
C GLY A 255 -1.83 19.14 19.11
N VAL A 256 -2.15 20.32 18.59
CA VAL A 256 -1.28 21.50 18.73
C VAL A 256 -1.58 22.12 20.09
N PHE A 257 -0.64 21.98 21.04
CA PHE A 257 -0.75 22.57 22.37
C PHE A 257 0.07 23.86 22.44
N THR A 258 -0.54 24.93 22.92
CA THR A 258 0.19 26.10 23.43
C THR A 258 0.82 25.71 24.76
N SER A 259 2.06 26.09 25.05
CA SER A 259 2.69 25.84 26.34
C SER A 259 2.62 27.08 27.28
N PRO A 260 1.57 27.26 28.09
CA PRO A 260 1.65 28.06 29.31
C PRO A 260 1.90 27.17 30.55
N PRO A 261 2.73 27.60 31.54
CA PRO A 261 3.13 28.98 31.81
C PRO A 261 4.61 29.34 31.50
N TYR A 262 5.44 28.45 30.93
CA TYR A 262 6.89 28.68 30.80
C TYR A 262 7.54 28.16 29.50
N GLY A 263 6.93 28.30 28.31
CA GLY A 263 7.59 27.87 27.05
C GLY A 263 7.30 28.74 25.82
N GLU A 264 8.31 28.95 24.98
CA GLU A 264 8.25 29.80 23.76
C GLU A 264 7.68 29.11 22.50
N GLY A 265 6.87 28.05 22.63
CA GLY A 265 6.49 27.25 21.46
C GLY A 265 5.19 26.47 21.56
N TYR A 266 4.71 26.05 20.39
CA TYR A 266 3.63 25.11 20.22
C TYR A 266 4.19 23.69 20.17
N VAL A 267 3.61 22.78 20.95
CA VAL A 267 4.00 21.37 20.97
C VAL A 267 2.97 20.57 20.17
N LEU A 268 3.41 19.91 19.12
CA LEU A 268 2.64 18.91 18.39
C LEU A 268 2.83 17.56 19.06
N SER A 269 1.91 17.15 19.94
CA SER A 269 2.01 15.84 20.59
C SER A 269 1.41 14.76 19.70
N ASP A 270 2.13 14.30 18.69
CA ASP A 270 1.75 13.08 17.99
C ASP A 270 2.71 11.95 18.38
N LYS A 271 2.21 10.96 19.13
CA LYS A 271 2.97 9.76 19.50
C LYS A 271 3.47 8.97 18.28
N ALA A 272 2.90 9.20 17.09
CA ALA A 272 3.31 8.54 15.85
C ALA A 272 4.39 9.32 15.06
N ALA A 273 4.60 10.61 15.31
CA ALA A 273 5.40 11.47 14.42
C ALA A 273 6.90 11.53 14.75
N GLY A 274 7.35 10.96 15.87
CA GLY A 274 8.71 11.15 16.38
C GLY A 274 8.96 12.59 16.85
N GLU A 275 9.74 12.72 17.92
CA GLU A 275 10.09 13.92 18.70
C GLU A 275 9.42 15.29 18.40
N ASN A 276 8.69 15.76 19.42
CA ASN A 276 8.10 17.08 19.60
C ASN A 276 9.10 18.26 19.52
N GLN A 277 9.47 18.78 18.35
CA GLN A 277 10.17 20.08 18.28
C GLN A 277 9.76 20.93 17.07
N PHE A 278 8.60 21.60 17.16
CA PHE A 278 8.35 22.79 16.35
C PHE A 278 8.88 24.01 17.10
N SER A 279 9.90 24.66 16.54
CA SER A 279 10.45 25.90 17.11
C SER A 279 9.57 27.10 16.78
N ARG A 280 9.68 28.22 17.51
CA ARG A 280 8.94 29.45 17.20
C ARG A 280 9.20 29.97 15.78
N LYS A 281 10.35 29.65 15.19
CA LYS A 281 10.71 30.02 13.80
C LYS A 281 9.88 29.28 12.76
N ASN A 282 9.30 28.15 13.14
CA ASN A 282 8.47 27.31 12.28
C ASN A 282 7.01 27.80 12.24
N TYR A 283 6.66 28.77 13.08
CA TYR A 283 5.30 29.23 13.29
C TYR A 283 5.02 30.52 12.52
N VAL A 284 4.05 30.46 11.63
CA VAL A 284 3.65 31.55 10.73
C VAL A 284 2.24 32.01 11.10
N GLU A 285 2.14 33.23 11.61
CA GLU A 285 0.88 33.88 11.98
C GLU A 285 0.61 35.20 11.25
N THR A 286 1.61 35.75 10.56
CA THR A 286 1.47 36.95 9.73
C THR A 286 1.92 36.69 8.29
N ALA A 287 1.41 37.48 7.34
CA ALA A 287 1.83 37.37 5.95
C ALA A 287 3.32 37.71 5.77
N GLU A 288 3.84 38.66 6.55
CA GLU A 288 5.28 38.98 6.54
C GLU A 288 6.13 37.75 6.88
N GLN A 289 5.78 37.00 7.94
CA GLN A 289 6.45 35.76 8.31
C GLN A 289 6.33 34.69 7.22
N ALA A 290 5.20 34.62 6.54
CA ALA A 290 5.00 33.70 5.43
C ALA A 290 5.94 34.01 4.25
N PHE A 291 6.14 35.29 3.92
CA PHE A 291 7.02 35.69 2.82
C PHE A 291 8.50 35.45 3.09
N VAL A 292 8.94 35.51 4.35
CA VAL A 292 10.34 35.24 4.74
C VAL A 292 10.56 33.83 5.29
N PHE A 293 9.55 32.97 5.22
CA PHE A 293 9.64 31.61 5.73
C PHE A 293 10.58 30.77 4.85
N ASP A 294 11.66 30.28 5.45
CA ASP A 294 12.62 29.38 4.83
C ASP A 294 13.02 28.32 5.86
N GLY A 295 12.31 27.18 5.85
CA GLY A 295 12.53 26.11 6.81
C GLY A 295 11.76 24.84 6.49
N ASP A 296 12.29 23.72 6.96
CA ASP A 296 11.77 22.38 6.62
C ASP A 296 10.45 22.04 7.33
N HIS A 297 10.07 22.80 8.36
CA HIS A 297 8.89 22.54 9.19
C HIS A 297 8.02 23.80 9.31
N LEU A 298 6.79 23.73 8.83
CA LEU A 298 5.83 24.83 8.80
C LEU A 298 4.62 24.55 9.70
N MET A 299 4.26 25.53 10.53
CA MET A 299 2.99 25.62 11.23
C MET A 299 2.28 26.92 10.84
N LEU A 300 1.25 26.81 10.02
CA LEU A 300 0.48 27.94 9.52
C LEU A 300 -0.77 28.17 10.35
N ASP A 301 -0.87 29.28 11.08
CA ASP A 301 -2.07 29.65 11.83
C ASP A 301 -2.96 30.64 11.07
N VAL A 302 -3.92 30.09 10.33
CA VAL A 302 -4.86 30.91 9.54
C VAL A 302 -5.92 31.62 10.38
N ARG A 303 -5.97 31.38 11.70
CA ARG A 303 -6.83 32.15 12.61
C ARG A 303 -6.37 33.60 12.72
N LYS A 304 -5.08 33.86 12.47
CA LYS A 304 -4.44 35.17 12.60
C LYS A 304 -4.18 35.88 11.26
N LEU A 305 -4.24 35.15 10.15
CA LEU A 305 -3.91 35.63 8.80
C LEU A 305 -5.06 36.33 8.04
N GLY A 306 -6.25 36.49 8.63
CA GLY A 306 -7.36 37.22 8.02
C GLY A 306 -7.73 36.76 6.59
N SER A 307 -7.90 37.72 5.67
CA SER A 307 -8.26 37.48 4.26
C SER A 307 -7.14 36.84 3.42
N GLU A 308 -5.89 36.95 3.84
CA GLU A 308 -4.70 36.50 3.10
C GLU A 308 -4.45 35.00 3.28
N SER A 309 -5.13 34.38 4.25
CA SER A 309 -5.05 32.95 4.58
C SER A 309 -5.12 32.02 3.37
N LYS A 310 -6.01 32.28 2.40
CA LYS A 310 -6.17 31.43 1.21
C LYS A 310 -4.94 31.40 0.31
N GLU A 311 -4.28 32.53 0.13
CA GLU A 311 -3.08 32.61 -0.71
C GLU A 311 -1.89 32.00 0.03
N MET A 312 -1.76 32.23 1.34
CA MET A 312 -0.68 31.65 2.13
C MET A 312 -0.70 30.11 2.16
N ILE A 313 -1.90 29.50 2.23
CA ILE A 313 -2.04 28.04 2.15
C ILE A 313 -1.48 27.49 0.82
N LYS A 314 -1.60 28.25 -0.27
CA LYS A 314 -1.20 27.82 -1.62
C LYS A 314 0.29 27.92 -1.89
N TYR A 315 0.94 28.93 -1.32
CA TYR A 315 2.30 29.34 -1.69
C TYR A 315 3.38 28.87 -0.72
N LEU A 316 3.04 28.59 0.53
CA LEU A 316 4.01 28.13 1.52
C LEU A 316 4.38 26.66 1.32
N ASP A 317 5.68 26.38 1.32
CA ASP A 317 6.23 25.04 1.16
C ASP A 317 7.22 24.69 2.28
N ALA A 318 7.20 23.43 2.70
CA ALA A 318 8.03 22.85 3.74
C ALA A 318 7.94 21.33 3.68
N GLU A 319 8.93 20.60 4.21
CA GLU A 319 8.91 19.14 4.28
C GLU A 319 7.81 18.61 5.20
N LYS A 320 7.50 19.32 6.29
CA LYS A 320 6.35 19.05 7.16
C LYS A 320 5.47 20.29 7.30
N LYS A 321 4.18 20.17 7.02
CA LYS A 321 3.20 21.27 6.99
C LYS A 321 2.00 20.98 7.89
N VAL A 322 1.78 21.84 8.88
CA VAL A 322 0.61 21.79 9.77
C VAL A 322 -0.21 23.06 9.62
N LEU A 323 -1.51 22.89 9.41
CA LEU A 323 -2.46 23.99 9.28
C LEU A 323 -3.33 24.11 10.54
N ILE A 324 -3.47 25.31 11.09
CA ILE A 324 -4.36 25.59 12.23
C ILE A 324 -5.51 26.46 11.75
N VAL A 325 -6.74 25.93 11.79
CA VAL A 325 -7.95 26.60 11.31
C VAL A 325 -8.89 27.00 12.44
N ASN A 326 -9.63 28.10 12.27
CA ASN A 326 -10.67 28.53 13.22
C ASN A 326 -11.88 27.58 13.16
N GLN A 327 -12.47 27.48 11.97
CA GLN A 327 -13.56 26.56 11.66
C GLN A 327 -13.15 25.73 10.44
N PRO A 328 -13.53 24.44 10.39
CA PRO A 328 -13.26 23.59 9.24
C PRO A 328 -14.12 24.02 8.05
N LYS A 329 -13.59 24.91 7.21
CA LYS A 329 -14.22 25.32 5.96
C LYS A 329 -13.76 24.37 4.85
N ILE A 330 -14.71 23.82 4.10
CA ILE A 330 -14.40 22.77 3.11
C ILE A 330 -13.42 23.25 2.03
N ASP A 331 -13.48 24.51 1.62
CA ASP A 331 -12.59 25.04 0.58
C ASP A 331 -11.15 25.19 1.08
N VAL A 332 -10.96 25.53 2.36
CA VAL A 332 -9.65 25.61 3.01
C VAL A 332 -9.04 24.21 3.16
N LEU A 333 -9.86 23.23 3.55
CA LEU A 333 -9.42 21.85 3.71
C LEU A 333 -9.09 21.20 2.37
N LYS A 334 -9.85 21.48 1.32
CA LYS A 334 -9.51 21.04 -0.05
C LYS A 334 -8.16 21.60 -0.49
N GLU A 335 -7.89 22.88 -0.25
CA GLU A 335 -6.60 23.47 -0.60
C GLU A 335 -5.46 22.81 0.21
N ALA A 336 -5.66 22.61 1.51
CA ALA A 336 -4.69 21.92 2.36
C ALA A 336 -4.39 20.48 1.88
N VAL A 337 -5.43 19.76 1.46
CA VAL A 337 -5.37 18.44 0.82
C VAL A 337 -4.55 18.49 -0.47
N VAL A 338 -4.93 19.37 -1.41
CA VAL A 338 -4.26 19.53 -2.71
C VAL A 338 -2.79 19.89 -2.56
N LYS A 339 -2.45 20.71 -1.55
CA LYS A 339 -1.09 21.21 -1.29
C LYS A 339 -0.26 20.27 -0.40
N GLY A 340 -0.81 19.12 -0.01
CA GLY A 340 -0.09 18.10 0.75
C GLY A 340 0.30 18.56 2.15
N TYR A 341 -0.63 19.14 2.91
CA TYR A 341 -0.43 19.37 4.34
C TYR A 341 -0.48 18.04 5.09
N ASP A 342 0.45 17.83 6.03
CA ASP A 342 0.49 16.61 6.83
C ASP A 342 -0.58 16.58 7.92
N ALA A 343 -0.96 17.75 8.44
CA ALA A 343 -1.93 17.83 9.53
C ALA A 343 -2.77 19.10 9.51
N VAL A 344 -4.02 19.00 9.96
CA VAL A 344 -4.90 20.13 10.22
C VAL A 344 -5.40 20.07 11.66
N SER A 345 -5.36 21.19 12.37
CA SER A 345 -5.86 21.35 13.73
C SER A 345 -6.96 22.41 13.78
N CYS A 346 -7.98 22.21 14.61
CA CYS A 346 -8.99 23.22 14.91
C CYS A 346 -9.37 23.19 16.40
N GLU A 347 -10.24 24.11 16.82
CA GLU A 347 -10.77 24.10 18.19
C GLU A 347 -11.51 22.79 18.50
N LYS A 348 -11.43 22.34 19.76
CA LYS A 348 -11.99 21.06 20.27
C LYS A 348 -13.48 20.86 19.97
N ARG A 349 -14.24 21.94 19.80
CA ARG A 349 -15.68 21.91 19.50
C ARG A 349 -16.00 21.57 18.04
N PHE A 350 -15.02 21.69 17.13
CA PHE A 350 -15.20 21.47 15.70
C PHE A 350 -14.48 20.23 15.16
N ILE A 351 -13.90 19.41 16.03
CA ILE A 351 -13.10 18.24 15.63
C ILE A 351 -13.94 17.23 14.81
N ASP A 352 -15.13 16.88 15.27
CA ASP A 352 -15.99 15.90 14.56
C ASP A 352 -16.45 16.44 13.18
N ASP A 353 -16.50 17.76 13.03
CA ASP A 353 -16.79 18.44 11.74
C ASP A 353 -15.54 18.53 10.86
N LEU A 354 -14.36 18.73 11.47
CA LEU A 354 -13.06 18.69 10.79
C LEU A 354 -12.80 17.30 10.20
N GLU A 355 -12.92 16.24 11.00
CA GLU A 355 -12.69 14.85 10.56
C GLU A 355 -13.55 14.52 9.33
N ARG A 356 -14.86 14.80 9.41
CA ARG A 356 -15.82 14.57 8.33
C ARG A 356 -15.50 15.37 7.06
N LYS A 357 -15.09 16.64 7.22
CA LYS A 357 -14.82 17.52 6.06
C LYS A 357 -13.47 17.24 5.42
N VAL A 358 -12.46 16.86 6.21
CA VAL A 358 -11.17 16.36 5.68
C VAL A 358 -11.43 15.10 4.86
N GLN A 359 -12.16 14.12 5.40
CA GLN A 359 -12.55 12.92 4.67
C GLN A 359 -13.26 13.26 3.35
N ARG A 360 -14.20 14.20 3.37
CA ARG A 360 -14.93 14.64 2.17
C ARG A 360 -14.01 15.33 1.14
N ALA A 361 -13.10 16.17 1.58
CA ALA A 361 -12.13 16.85 0.72
C ALA A 361 -11.18 15.84 0.06
N GLU A 362 -10.65 14.91 0.85
CA GLU A 362 -9.75 13.85 0.40
C GLU A 362 -10.43 12.86 -0.55
N LYS A 363 -11.69 12.48 -0.29
CA LYS A 363 -12.50 11.66 -1.21
C LYS A 363 -12.70 12.34 -2.55
N LYS A 364 -12.98 13.65 -2.56
CA LYS A 364 -13.14 14.41 -3.81
C LYS A 364 -11.84 14.47 -4.60
N PHE A 365 -10.72 14.72 -3.91
CA PHE A 365 -9.41 14.77 -4.54
C PHE A 365 -9.01 13.43 -5.17
N MET A 366 -9.28 12.29 -4.51
CA MET A 366 -9.06 10.96 -5.11
C MET A 366 -9.86 10.77 -6.39
N LEU A 367 -11.16 11.06 -6.34
CA LEU A 367 -12.04 10.89 -7.50
C LEU A 367 -11.63 11.80 -8.67
N GLU A 368 -11.12 12.99 -8.39
CA GLU A 368 -10.56 13.88 -9.41
C GLU A 368 -9.27 13.30 -10.00
N LYS A 369 -8.35 12.78 -9.18
CA LYS A 369 -7.12 12.15 -9.66
C LYS A 369 -7.36 10.87 -10.45
N ILE A 370 -8.34 10.05 -10.07
CA ILE A 370 -8.76 8.87 -10.84
C ILE A 370 -9.29 9.28 -12.21
N ARG A 371 -10.17 10.29 -12.27
CA ARG A 371 -10.71 10.80 -13.55
C ARG A 371 -9.64 11.40 -14.46
N GLU A 372 -8.63 12.05 -13.90
CA GLU A 372 -7.48 12.57 -14.66
C GLU A 372 -6.62 11.44 -15.26
N ILE A 373 -6.58 10.28 -14.61
CA ILE A 373 -5.88 9.09 -15.12
C ILE A 373 -6.70 8.42 -16.22
N ASP A 374 -8.03 8.33 -16.08
CA ASP A 374 -8.93 7.74 -17.10
C ASP A 374 -9.09 8.60 -18.37
N SER A 375 -8.71 9.88 -18.32
CA SER A 375 -8.87 10.85 -19.42
C SER A 375 -7.58 11.05 -20.25
N ASN A 376 -6.49 10.36 -19.90
CA ASN A 376 -5.23 10.30 -20.64
C ASN A 376 -4.99 8.87 -21.13
#